data_AF-E2CR89-F1
#
_entry.id   AF-E2CR89-F1
#
_cell.length_a   1.000
_cell.length_b   1.000
_cell.length_c   1.000
_cell.angle_alpha   90.00
_cell.angle_beta   90.00
_cell.angle_gamma   90.00
#
_symmetry.space_group_name_H-M   'P 1'
#
loop_
_entity.id
_entity.type
_entity.pdbx_description
1 polymer ?
#
loop_
_entity_poly.entity_id
_entity_poly.type
_entity_poly.pdbx_seq_one_letter_code
_entity_poly.pdbx_strand_id
1 'polypeptide(L)' 'MRIRTFSSQDTDAVVQLWGACGLTRPWNNARLDIERKVSFQPELFFSVKWTAR' A
#
# COMPACT_ATOMS: atom_id res chain seq x y z
N MET A 1 12.13 -11.13 -5.29
CA MET A 1 11.57 -9.76 -5.31
C MET A 1 10.72 -9.60 -6.55
N ARG A 2 9.43 -9.28 -6.41
CA ARG A 2 8.52 -9.03 -7.56
C ARG A 2 7.75 -7.73 -7.35
N ILE A 3 7.95 -6.79 -8.27
CA ILE A 3 7.14 -5.56 -8.38
C ILE A 3 5.89 -5.90 -9.19
N ARG A 4 4.73 -5.43 -8.72
CA ARG A 4 3.45 -5.55 -9.43
C ARG A 4 2.53 -4.40 -9.05
N THR A 5 1.46 -4.22 -9.80
CA THR A 5 0.35 -3.36 -9.36
C THR A 5 -0.20 -3.87 -8.03
N PHE A 6 -0.60 -2.92 -7.20
CA PHE A 6 -1.21 -3.14 -5.90
C PHE A 6 -2.48 -3.98 -6.06
N SER A 7 -2.72 -4.87 -5.10
CA SER A 7 -3.97 -5.61 -4.96
C SER A 7 -4.62 -5.24 -3.63
N SER A 8 -5.96 -5.23 -3.55
CA SER A 8 -6.68 -4.95 -2.29
C SER A 8 -6.26 -5.87 -1.14
N GLN A 9 -5.77 -7.08 -1.44
CA GLN A 9 -5.21 -8.02 -0.44
C GLN A 9 -3.93 -7.51 0.23
N ASP A 10 -3.25 -6.52 -0.36
CA ASP A 10 -2.02 -5.93 0.19
C ASP A 10 -2.31 -4.82 1.21
N THR A 11 -3.57 -4.36 1.35
CA THR A 11 -3.93 -3.17 2.14
C THR A 11 -3.37 -3.22 3.55
N ASP A 12 -3.59 -4.31 4.27
CA ASP A 12 -3.18 -4.42 5.67
C ASP A 12 -1.66 -4.43 5.81
N ALA A 13 -0.96 -5.13 4.92
CA ALA A 13 0.49 -5.18 4.89
C ALA A 13 1.10 -3.81 4.56
N VAL A 14 0.51 -3.07 3.63
CA VAL A 14 0.95 -1.70 3.27
C VAL A 14 0.72 -0.72 4.41
N VAL A 15 -0.46 -0.75 5.05
CA VAL A 15 -0.76 0.11 6.22
C VAL A 15 0.20 -0.18 7.37
N GLN A 16 0.46 -1.47 7.65
CA GLN A 16 1.42 -1.86 8.68
C GLN A 16 2.84 -1.37 8.34
N LEU A 17 3.28 -1.54 7.09
CA LEU A 17 4.59 -1.07 6.63
C LEU A 17 4.72 0.45 6.75
N TRP A 18 3.71 1.21 6.33
CA TRP A 18 3.70 2.67 6.47
C TRP A 18 3.77 3.09 7.95
N GLY A 19 3.07 2.38 8.84
CA GLY A 19 3.18 2.60 10.29
C GLY A 19 4.59 2.33 10.82
N ALA A 20 5.17 1.18 10.46
CA ALA A 20 6.53 0.81 10.86
C ALA A 20 7.60 1.79 10.34
N CYS A 21 7.38 2.36 9.15
CA CYS A 21 8.25 3.39 8.57
C CYS A 21 7.93 4.83 9.01
N GLY A 22 6.93 5.03 9.89
CA GLY A 22 6.54 6.36 10.36
C GLY A 22 5.96 7.28 9.26
N LEU A 23 5.34 6.70 8.23
CA LEU A 23 4.73 7.42 7.11
C LEU A 23 3.27 7.83 7.38
N THR A 24 2.61 7.21 8.36
CA THR A 24 1.24 7.58 8.75
C THR A 24 1.22 8.89 9.55
N ARG A 25 0.08 9.60 9.51
CA ARG A 25 -0.15 10.83 10.27
C ARG A 25 -1.54 10.81 10.93
N PRO A 26 -1.74 11.39 12.12
CA PRO A 26 -3.04 11.34 12.82
C PRO A 26 -4.21 11.92 12.04
N TRP A 27 -3.96 12.95 11.21
CA TRP A 27 -4.98 13.59 10.38
C TRP A 27 -5.24 12.85 9.05
N ASN A 28 -4.55 11.74 8.81
CA ASN A 28 -4.62 11.03 7.55
C ASN A 28 -4.95 9.55 7.72
N ASN A 29 -6.09 9.13 7.19
CA ASN A 29 -6.49 7.73 7.23
C ASN A 29 -5.86 6.97 6.05
N ALA A 30 -4.82 6.19 6.35
CA ALA A 30 -4.08 5.42 5.35
C ALA A 30 -4.95 4.47 4.50
N ARG A 31 -6.05 3.93 5.05
CA ARG A 31 -6.97 3.09 4.27
C ARG A 31 -7.75 3.91 3.25
N LEU A 32 -8.23 5.10 3.64
CA LEU A 32 -8.90 6.01 2.71
C LEU A 32 -7.95 6.50 1.61
N ASP A 33 -6.66 6.69 1.90
CA ASP A 33 -5.68 7.01 0.86
C ASP A 33 -5.50 5.88 -0.15
N ILE A 34 -5.43 4.64 0.35
CA ILE A 34 -5.37 3.45 -0.51
C ILE A 34 -6.63 3.37 -1.38
N GLU A 35 -7.83 3.54 -0.81
CA GLU A 35 -9.09 3.54 -1.55
C GLU A 35 -9.13 4.62 -2.65
N ARG A 36 -8.68 5.84 -2.32
CA ARG A 36 -8.57 6.94 -3.29
C ARG A 36 -7.58 6.60 -4.40
N LYS A 37 -6.43 6.01 -4.06
CA LYS A 37 -5.40 5.65 -5.05
C LYS A 37 -5.82 4.48 -5.93
N VAL A 38 -6.58 3.51 -5.40
CA VAL A 38 -7.20 2.45 -6.20
C VAL A 38 -8.27 3.01 -7.14
N SER A 39 -9.02 4.02 -6.70
CA SER A 39 -10.04 4.69 -7.52
C SER A 39 -9.48 5.64 -8.57
N PHE A 40 -8.23 6.10 -8.40
CA PHE A 40 -7.60 7.07 -9.29
C PHE A 40 -6.20 6.62 -9.75
N GLN A 41 -6.14 6.20 -11.02
CA GLN A 41 -4.92 5.67 -11.67
C GLN A 41 -4.31 4.47 -10.91
N PRO A 42 -5.07 3.38 -10.71
CA PRO A 42 -4.61 2.18 -9.99
C PRO A 42 -3.38 1.53 -10.63
N GLU A 43 -3.20 1.69 -11.94
CA GLU A 43 -2.05 1.20 -12.70
C GLU A 43 -0.71 1.80 -12.23
N LEU A 44 -0.75 2.94 -11.53
CA LEU A 44 0.44 3.60 -10.96
C LEU A 44 0.69 3.26 -9.49
N PHE A 45 -0.16 2.46 -8.86
CA PHE A 45 0.06 2.02 -7.48
C PHE A 45 0.76 0.67 -7.48
N PHE A 46 2.03 0.64 -7.07
CA PHE A 46 2.85 -0.58 -7.08
C PHE A 46 3.09 -1.10 -5.65
N SER A 47 3.14 -2.41 -5.51
CA SER A 47 3.61 -3.09 -4.31
C SER A 47 4.72 -4.09 -4.66
N VAL A 48 5.60 -4.34 -3.69
CA VAL A 48 6.67 -5.33 -3.82
C VAL A 48 6.37 -6.49 -2.90
N LYS A 49 6.25 -7.69 -3.47
CA LYS A 49 6.24 -8.92 -2.69
C LYS A 49 7.65 -9.52 -2.67
N TRP A 50 8.17 -9.72 -1.48
CA TRP A 50 9.35 -10.54 -1.26
C TRP A 50 8.91 -11.99 -1.17
N THR A 51 9.29 -12.79 -2.15
CA THR A 51 9.37 -14.24 -1.98
C THR A 51 10.74 -14.52 -1.36
N ALA A 52 10.75 -14.95 -0.10
CA ALA A 52 11.89 -15.67 0.44
C ALA A 52 12.09 -16.94 -0.41
N ARG A 53 13.35 -17.38 -0.54
CA ARG A 53 13.61 -18.75 -0.98
C ARG A 53 13.16 -19.72 0.09
#